data_AF-A0A928Y9F4-F1
#
_entry.id   AF-A0A928Y9F4-F1
#
_cell.length_a   1.000
_cell.length_b   1.000
_cell.length_c   1.000
_cell.angle_alpha   90.00
_cell.angle_beta   90.00
_cell.angle_gamma   90.00
#
_symmetry.space_group_name_H-M   'P 1'
#
loop_
_entity.id
_entity.type
_entity.pdbx_description
1 polymer ?
#
loop_
_entity_poly.entity_id
_entity_poly.type
_entity_poly.pdbx_seq_one_letter_code
_entity_poly.pdbx_strand_id
1 'polypeptide(L)'
;MMTMPEMIEPFIQRGLFADVDTAVAEMARNYTTQHIQQYQDTINRLQAHYGMTYEQFLTYLQVRADILAQNPDPALNEAVMQEEEDALEWKIAQDMLHNWLSIQAEASL
;
A
#
# COMPACT_ATOMS: atom_id res chain seq x y z
N MET A 1 -26.48 -1.99 19.53
CA MET A 1 -25.10 -1.71 19.09
C MET A 1 -24.21 -2.60 19.92
N MET A 2 -23.34 -3.38 19.29
CA MET A 2 -22.45 -4.31 19.98
C MET A 2 -21.14 -3.58 20.33
N THR A 3 -20.64 -3.80 21.54
CA THR A 3 -19.41 -3.19 22.06
C THR A 3 -18.19 -4.05 21.73
N MET A 4 -16.99 -3.46 21.75
CA MET A 4 -15.75 -4.19 21.44
C MET A 4 -15.53 -5.43 22.33
N PRO A 5 -15.75 -5.38 23.66
CA PRO A 5 -15.67 -6.58 24.50
C PRO A 5 -16.65 -7.68 24.06
N GLU A 6 -17.89 -7.33 23.71
CA GLU A 6 -18.89 -8.30 23.24
C GLU A 6 -18.49 -8.96 21.91
N MET A 7 -17.74 -8.25 21.05
CA MET A 7 -17.21 -8.83 19.80
C MET A 7 -16.02 -9.77 20.04
N ILE A 8 -15.19 -9.50 21.06
CA ILE A 8 -13.95 -10.24 21.35
C ILE A 8 -14.23 -11.47 22.25
N GLU A 9 -15.24 -11.41 23.11
CA GLU A 9 -15.63 -12.47 24.04
C GLU A 9 -15.68 -13.88 23.42
N PRO A 10 -16.25 -14.09 22.20
CA PRO A 10 -16.28 -15.42 21.59
C PRO A 10 -14.88 -16.00 21.28
N PHE A 11 -13.88 -15.14 21.07
CA PHE A 11 -12.50 -15.56 20.80
C PHE A 11 -11.78 -15.96 22.09
N ILE A 12 -12.01 -15.21 23.18
CA ILE A 12 -11.48 -15.55 24.51
C ILE A 12 -12.08 -16.86 25.01
N GLN A 13 -13.40 -17.04 24.90
CA GLN A 13 -14.09 -18.27 25.31
C GLN A 13 -13.62 -19.52 24.56
N ARG A 14 -13.04 -19.34 23.36
CA ARG A 14 -12.45 -20.42 22.55
C ARG A 14 -10.96 -20.63 22.83
N GLY A 15 -10.38 -19.85 23.75
CA GLY A 15 -8.95 -19.90 24.08
C GLY A 15 -8.03 -19.36 23.00
N LEU A 16 -8.54 -18.53 22.07
CA LEU A 16 -7.73 -17.91 21.02
C LEU A 16 -6.91 -16.74 21.53
N PHE A 17 -7.42 -16.04 22.56
CA PHE A 17 -6.73 -14.96 23.25
C PHE A 17 -6.93 -15.07 24.76
N ALA A 18 -5.98 -14.55 25.53
CA ALA A 18 -6.03 -14.58 27.00
C ALA A 18 -7.07 -13.61 27.57
N ASP A 19 -7.15 -12.41 27.00
CA ASP A 19 -8.04 -11.33 27.42
C ASP A 19 -8.31 -10.36 26.26
N VAL A 20 -9.15 -9.36 26.51
CA VAL A 20 -9.56 -8.37 25.52
C VAL A 20 -8.39 -7.52 25.03
N ASP A 21 -7.53 -7.07 25.94
CA ASP A 21 -6.41 -6.19 25.62
C ASP A 21 -5.38 -6.90 24.73
N THR A 22 -5.07 -8.15 25.06
CA THR A 22 -4.20 -9.04 24.27
C THR A 22 -4.79 -9.27 22.88
N ALA A 23 -6.09 -9.57 22.80
CA ALA A 23 -6.77 -9.78 21.53
C ALA A 23 -6.70 -8.53 20.63
N VAL A 24 -6.98 -7.36 21.19
CA VAL A 24 -6.93 -6.09 20.45
C VAL A 24 -5.52 -5.77 19.99
N ALA A 25 -4.51 -5.94 20.85
CA ALA A 25 -3.12 -5.68 20.50
C ALA A 25 -2.64 -6.60 19.38
N GLU A 26 -2.92 -7.90 19.46
CA GLU A 26 -2.52 -8.86 18.43
C GLU A 26 -3.28 -8.63 17.10
N MET A 27 -4.57 -8.34 17.16
CA MET A 27 -5.35 -8.01 15.96
C MET A 27 -4.85 -6.74 15.30
N ALA A 28 -4.57 -5.67 16.07
CA ALA A 28 -4.02 -4.42 15.55
C ALA A 28 -2.64 -4.62 14.92
N ARG A 29 -1.78 -5.44 15.55
CA ARG A 29 -0.47 -5.81 15.01
C ARG A 29 -0.58 -6.54 13.68
N ASN A 30 -1.44 -7.54 13.63
CA ASN A 30 -1.65 -8.35 12.43
C ASN A 30 -2.21 -7.49 11.29
N TYR A 31 -3.20 -6.65 11.58
CA TYR A 31 -3.79 -5.73 10.61
C TYR A 31 -2.76 -4.74 10.05
N THR A 32 -1.94 -4.13 10.92
CA THR A 32 -0.87 -3.21 10.53
C THR A 32 0.17 -3.91 9.65
N THR A 33 0.59 -5.12 10.04
CA THR A 33 1.58 -5.92 9.31
C THR A 33 1.08 -6.31 7.92
N GLN A 34 -0.20 -6.72 7.81
CA GLN A 34 -0.81 -7.06 6.53
C GLN A 34 -0.82 -5.87 5.56
N HIS A 35 -1.16 -4.67 6.04
CA HIS A 35 -1.13 -3.47 5.21
C HIS A 35 0.28 -3.05 4.80
N ILE A 36 1.26 -3.12 5.71
CA ILE A 36 2.67 -2.89 5.38
C ILE A 36 3.11 -3.82 4.24
N GLN A 37 2.83 -5.12 4.39
CA GLN A 37 3.19 -6.11 3.38
C GLN A 37 2.50 -5.83 2.04
N GLN A 38 1.20 -5.52 2.05
CA GLN A 38 0.45 -5.20 0.85
C GLN A 38 1.09 -4.05 0.06
N TYR A 39 1.46 -2.95 0.72
CA TYR A 39 2.05 -1.81 0.01
C TYR A 39 3.48 -2.08 -0.43
N GLN A 40 4.26 -2.83 0.35
CA GLN A 40 5.59 -3.31 -0.09
C GLN A 40 5.47 -4.17 -1.34
N ASP A 41 4.48 -5.07 -1.41
CA ASP A 41 4.25 -5.93 -2.57
C ASP A 41 3.85 -5.11 -3.81
N THR A 42 2.98 -4.11 -3.66
CA THR A 42 2.64 -3.19 -4.76
C THR A 42 3.87 -2.45 -5.27
N ILE A 43 4.70 -1.89 -4.38
CA ILE A 43 5.94 -1.19 -4.74
C ILE A 43 6.89 -2.14 -5.48
N ASN A 44 7.11 -3.34 -4.94
CA ASN A 44 8.01 -4.34 -5.52
C ASN A 44 7.51 -4.82 -6.88
N ARG A 45 6.19 -5.02 -7.05
CA ARG A 45 5.57 -5.40 -8.32
C ARG A 45 5.82 -4.34 -9.39
N LEU A 46 5.56 -3.07 -9.08
CA LEU A 46 5.75 -1.96 -10.02
C LEU A 46 7.24 -1.77 -10.35
N GLN A 47 8.11 -1.86 -9.34
CA GLN A 47 9.57 -1.83 -9.53
C GLN A 47 10.08 -2.95 -10.44
N ALA A 48 9.57 -4.17 -10.25
CA ALA A 48 9.90 -5.31 -11.11
C ALA A 48 9.31 -5.18 -12.52
N HIS A 49 8.11 -4.62 -12.65
CA HIS A 49 7.45 -4.44 -13.95
C HIS A 49 8.22 -3.47 -14.84
N TYR A 50 8.65 -2.34 -14.30
CA TYR A 50 9.38 -1.31 -15.06
C TYR A 50 10.89 -1.48 -15.04
N GLY A 51 11.45 -2.25 -14.10
CA GLY A 51 12.89 -2.38 -13.91
C GLY A 51 13.55 -1.07 -13.45
N MET A 52 12.80 -0.20 -12.78
CA MET A 52 13.18 1.16 -12.41
C MET A 52 12.78 1.47 -10.97
N THR A 53 13.49 2.36 -10.29
CA THR A 53 12.95 3.00 -9.08
C THR A 53 11.82 3.95 -9.46
N TYR A 54 11.02 4.35 -8.47
CA TYR A 54 9.94 5.30 -8.70
C TYR A 54 10.44 6.65 -9.28
N GLU A 55 11.56 7.18 -8.80
CA GLU A 55 12.12 8.44 -9.33
C GLU A 55 12.59 8.29 -10.79
N GLN A 56 13.18 7.14 -11.12
CA GLN A 56 13.57 6.82 -12.50
C GLN A 56 12.34 6.70 -13.40
N PHE A 57 11.28 6.05 -12.91
CA PHE A 57 10.02 5.89 -13.62
C PHE A 57 9.35 7.24 -13.90
N LEU A 58 9.28 8.15 -12.92
CA LEU A 58 8.74 9.50 -13.15
C LEU A 58 9.51 10.28 -14.22
N THR A 59 10.84 10.14 -14.23
CA THR A 59 11.69 10.76 -15.26
C THR A 59 11.40 10.17 -16.65
N TYR A 60 11.25 8.85 -16.73
CA TYR A 60 10.85 8.14 -17.95
C TYR A 60 9.49 8.59 -18.46
N LEU A 61 8.50 8.69 -17.56
CA LEU A 61 7.13 9.09 -17.88
C LEU A 61 7.08 10.53 -18.42
N GLN A 62 7.80 11.45 -17.79
CA GLN A 62 7.91 12.83 -18.26
C GLN A 62 8.47 12.90 -19.69
N VAL A 63 9.54 12.15 -19.98
CA VAL A 63 10.13 12.12 -21.34
C VAL A 63 9.12 11.60 -22.37
N ARG A 64 8.32 10.59 -22.01
CA ARG A 64 7.29 10.04 -22.91
C ARG A 64 6.14 11.01 -23.15
N ALA A 65 5.68 11.70 -22.11
CA ALA A 65 4.69 12.76 -22.23
C ALA A 65 5.20 13.89 -23.14
N ASP A 66 6.47 14.28 -23.02
CA ASP A 66 7.08 15.29 -23.88
C ASP A 66 7.17 14.84 -25.34
N ILE A 67 7.51 13.57 -25.60
CA ILE A 67 7.52 12.98 -26.95
C ILE A 67 6.11 12.99 -27.54
N LEU A 68 5.10 12.58 -26.76
CA LEU A 68 3.71 12.56 -27.18
C LEU A 68 3.18 13.96 -27.51
N ALA A 69 3.56 14.97 -26.73
CA ALA A 69 3.18 16.36 -26.97
C ALA A 69 3.78 16.90 -28.29
N GLN A 70 4.99 16.48 -28.64
CA GLN A 70 5.66 16.87 -29.89
C GLN A 70 5.16 16.07 -31.10
N ASN A 71 4.87 14.78 -30.90
CA ASN A 71 4.45 13.84 -31.93
C ASN A 71 3.25 13.03 -31.43
N PRO A 72 2.02 13.57 -31.58
CA PRO A 72 0.83 12.87 -31.13
C PRO A 72 0.66 11.52 -31.82
N ASP A 73 0.58 10.46 -31.01
CA ASP A 73 0.33 9.09 -31.45
C ASP A 73 -0.69 8.44 -30.51
N PRO A 74 -1.84 7.95 -31.01
CA PRO A 74 -2.87 7.33 -30.16
C PRO A 74 -2.37 6.15 -29.33
N ALA A 75 -1.49 5.32 -29.89
CA ALA A 75 -0.96 4.15 -29.17
C ALA A 75 -0.03 4.58 -28.03
N LEU A 76 0.84 5.55 -28.27
CA LEU A 76 1.66 6.15 -27.22
C LEU A 76 0.80 6.84 -26.16
N ASN A 77 -0.26 7.55 -26.54
CA ASN A 77 -1.16 8.21 -25.60
C ASN A 77 -1.83 7.20 -24.64
N GLU A 78 -2.34 6.09 -25.16
CA GLU A 78 -2.93 5.04 -24.33
C GLU A 78 -1.90 4.42 -23.37
N ALA A 79 -0.68 4.16 -23.85
CA ALA A 79 0.39 3.65 -23.01
C ALA A 79 0.78 4.63 -21.90
N VAL A 80 0.93 5.93 -22.21
CA VAL A 80 1.23 6.97 -21.22
C VAL A 80 0.11 7.09 -20.19
N MET A 81 -1.16 7.00 -20.58
CA MET A 81 -2.27 7.02 -19.63
C MET A 81 -2.19 5.86 -18.63
N GLN A 82 -1.86 4.65 -19.08
CA GLN A 82 -1.68 3.50 -18.19
C GLN A 82 -0.45 3.67 -17.28
N GLU A 83 0.65 4.22 -17.81
CA GLU A 83 1.86 4.51 -17.03
C GLU A 83 1.59 5.59 -15.96
N GLU A 84 0.73 6.58 -16.22
CA GLU A 84 0.26 7.57 -15.23
C GLU A 84 -0.61 6.94 -14.13
N GLU A 85 -1.48 5.99 -14.48
CA GLU A 85 -2.27 5.23 -13.50
C GLU A 85 -1.34 4.41 -12.58
N ASP A 86 -0.32 3.76 -13.14
CA ASP A 86 0.70 3.04 -12.38
C ASP A 86 1.54 4.00 -11.51
N ALA A 87 1.88 5.19 -12.01
CA ALA A 87 2.58 6.21 -11.22
C ALA A 87 1.77 6.60 -9.98
N LEU A 88 0.47 6.81 -10.15
CA LEU A 88 -0.44 7.14 -9.07
C LEU A 88 -0.56 6.00 -8.04
N GLU A 89 -0.72 4.75 -8.52
CA GLU A 89 -0.75 3.58 -7.63
C GLU A 89 0.54 3.48 -6.81
N TRP A 90 1.69 3.66 -7.46
CA TRP A 90 2.99 3.60 -6.81
C TRP A 90 3.15 4.67 -5.73
N LYS A 91 2.74 5.91 -6.04
CA LYS A 91 2.79 7.02 -5.10
C LYS A 91 1.93 6.76 -3.87
N ILE A 92 0.69 6.31 -4.08
CA ILE A 92 -0.24 5.93 -3.01
C ILE A 92 0.38 4.83 -2.15
N ALA A 93 0.98 3.80 -2.76
CA ALA A 93 1.60 2.71 -2.03
C ALA A 93 2.77 3.18 -1.16
N GLN A 94 3.64 4.07 -1.66
CA GLN A 94 4.72 4.65 -0.85
C GLN A 94 4.20 5.48 0.32
N ASP A 95 3.22 6.35 0.08
CA ASP A 95 2.66 7.22 1.11
C ASP A 95 1.95 6.40 2.20
N MET A 96 1.16 5.41 1.78
CA MET A 96 0.47 4.53 2.73
C MET A 96 1.44 3.63 3.49
N LEU A 97 2.48 3.10 2.85
CA LEU A 97 3.53 2.35 3.54
C LEU A 97 4.20 3.20 4.62
N HIS A 98 4.55 4.45 4.29
CA HIS A 98 5.14 5.38 5.25
C HIS A 98 4.20 5.64 6.45
N ASN A 99 2.91 5.85 6.18
CA ASN A 99 1.92 6.06 7.23
C ASN A 99 1.78 4.84 8.14
N TRP A 100 1.68 3.63 7.57
CA TRP A 100 1.57 2.40 8.36
C TRP A 100 2.82 2.08 9.19
N LEU A 101 4.01 2.34 8.65
CA LEU A 101 5.25 2.22 9.40
C LEU A 101 5.31 3.21 10.57
N SER A 102 4.76 4.41 10.38
CA SER A 102 4.66 5.42 11.45
C SER A 102 3.68 4.97 12.54
N ILE A 103 2.50 4.44 12.17
CA ILE A 103 1.52 3.87 13.11
C ILE A 103 2.15 2.72 13.90
N GLN A 104 2.89 1.82 13.25
CA GLN A 104 3.57 0.71 13.91
C GLN A 104 4.56 1.21 14.97
N ALA A 105 5.33 2.25 14.65
CA ALA A 105 6.30 2.85 15.57
C ALA A 105 5.62 3.56 16.76
N GLU A 106 4.53 4.29 16.53
CA GLU A 106 3.77 4.99 17.57
C GLU A 106 3.07 4.01 18.53
N ALA A 107 2.48 2.95 17.99
CA ALA A 107 1.74 1.96 18.75
C ALA A 107 2.65 1.01 19.56
N SER A 108 3.98 1.14 19.45
CA SER A 108 4.95 0.20 20.03
C SER A 108 4.67 -1.26 19.65
N LEU A 109 4.18 -1.47 18.41
CA LEU A 109 3.83 -2.79 17.84
C LEU A 109 5.02 -3.49 17.16
#